data_AF-A0A9R1IFP2-F1
#
_entry.id   AF-A0A9R1IFP2-F1
#
_cell.length_a   1.000
_cell.length_b   1.000
_cell.length_c   1.000
_cell.angle_alpha   90.00
_cell.angle_beta   90.00
_cell.angle_gamma   90.00
#
_symmetry.space_group_name_H-M   'P 1'
#
loop_
_entity.id
_entity.type
_entity.pdbx_description
1 polymer ?
#
loop_
_entity_poly.entity_id
_entity_poly.type
_entity_poly.pdbx_seq_one_letter_code
_entity_poly.pdbx_strand_id
1 'polypeptide(L)' 'QFRNEFNHLMRAQHPNITQLVGYCYNIGHQRIKYGGEYIFALVEERVLCFEYLQGGSLDNHISGDEGYSKCAYMS' A
#
# COMPACT_ATOMS: atom_id res chain seq x y z
N GLN A 1 15.59 5.72 2.14
CA GLN A 1 14.55 5.34 3.12
C GLN A 1 13.78 4.11 2.66
N PHE A 2 12.98 4.18 1.58
CA PHE A 2 12.17 3.07 1.05
C PHE A 2 12.87 1.70 0.99
N ARG A 3 14.06 1.62 0.36
CA ARG A 3 14.78 0.33 0.20
C ARG A 3 15.15 -0.32 1.52
N ASN A 4 15.46 0.47 2.54
CA ASN A 4 15.82 -0.07 3.85
C ASN A 4 14.58 -0.63 4.55
N GLU A 5 13.46 0.10 4.52
CA GLU A 5 12.17 -0.35 5.06
C GLU A 5 11.68 -1.62 4.34
N PHE A 6 11.74 -1.62 3.01
CA PHE A 6 11.43 -2.80 2.19
C PHE A 6 12.26 -4.02 2.59
N ASN A 7 13.58 -3.86 2.73
CA ASN A 7 14.46 -4.96 3.13
C ASN A 7 14.16 -5.48 4.54
N HIS A 8 13.74 -4.61 5.46
CA HIS A 8 13.31 -5.04 6.80
C HIS A 8 11.97 -5.80 6.74
N LEU A 9 10.99 -5.29 5.99
CA LEU A 9 9.68 -5.93 5.81
C LEU A 9 9.82 -7.31 5.16
N MET A 10 10.67 -7.46 4.14
CA MET A 10 10.95 -8.74 3.49
C MET A 10 11.56 -9.79 4.42
N ARG A 11 12.20 -9.37 5.52
CA ARG A 11 12.84 -10.26 6.50
C ARG A 11 11.97 -10.51 7.74
N ALA A 12 10.93 -9.70 7.94
CA ALA A 12 10.05 -9.83 9.08
C ALA A 12 9.13 -11.04 8.88
N GLN A 13 9.43 -12.14 9.58
CA GLN A 13 8.63 -13.36 9.53
C GLN A 13 8.30 -13.80 10.95
N HIS A 14 7.09 -13.51 11.40
CA HIS A 14 6.59 -13.87 12.72
C HIS A 14 5.06 -13.98 12.69
N PRO A 15 4.42 -14.89 13.45
CA PRO A 15 2.97 -15.10 13.42
C PRO A 15 2.11 -13.87 13.72
N ASN A 16 2.67 -12.88 14.41
CA ASN A 16 1.97 -11.64 14.81
C ASN A 16 2.38 -10.42 13.97
N ILE A 17 3.13 -10.61 12.89
CA ILE A 17 3.55 -9.55 11.98
C ILE A 17 2.99 -9.87 10.60
N THR A 18 2.26 -8.94 10.01
CA THR A 18 1.72 -9.08 8.66
C THR A 18 2.84 -9.30 7.65
N GLN A 19 2.81 -10.44 6.96
CA GLN A 19 3.82 -10.79 5.99
C GLN A 19 3.68 -9.97 4.71
N LEU A 20 4.81 -9.48 4.20
CA LEU A 20 4.92 -8.95 2.85
C LEU A 20 4.98 -10.10 1.85
N VAL A 21 4.01 -10.19 0.95
CA VAL A 21 3.87 -11.29 -0.04
C VAL A 21 4.26 -10.87 -1.46
N GLY A 22 4.39 -9.57 -1.73
CA GLY A 22 4.78 -9.09 -3.06
C GLY A 22 5.17 -7.63 -3.12
N TYR A 23 5.81 -7.26 -4.23
CA TYR A 23 6.22 -5.90 -4.55
C TYR A 23 6.04 -5.64 -6.04
N CYS A 24 5.42 -4.53 -6.38
CA CYS A 24 5.31 -4.05 -7.76
C CYS A 24 6.06 -2.72 -7.91
N TYR A 25 6.78 -2.61 -9.02
CA TYR A 25 7.44 -1.39 -9.43
C TYR A 25 7.09 -1.08 -10.88
N ASN A 26 6.44 0.06 -11.11
CA ASN A 26 6.02 0.47 -12.43
C ASN A 26 6.48 1.89 -12.71
N ILE A 27 6.99 2.13 -13.92
CA ILE A 27 7.34 3.45 -14.42
C ILE A 27 6.62 3.62 -15.76
N GLY A 28 5.77 4.62 -15.88
CA GLY A 28 4.98 4.82 -17.08
C GLY A 28 4.51 6.25 -17.26
N HIS A 29 4.12 6.60 -18.48
CA HIS A 29 3.49 7.89 -18.74
C HIS A 29 2.02 7.81 -18.38
N GLN A 30 1.55 8.74 -17.54
CA GLN A 30 0.14 8.87 -17.19
C GLN A 30 -0.38 10.27 -17.55
N ARG A 31 -1.64 10.35 -17.95
CA ARG A 31 -2.33 11.61 -18.18
C ARG A 31 -2.87 12.13 -16.85
N ILE A 32 -2.24 13.15 -16.29
CA ILE A 32 -2.61 13.74 -14.98
C ILE A 32 -3.10 15.18 -15.13
N LYS A 33 -3.96 15.62 -14.22
CA LYS A 33 -4.44 17.01 -14.18
C LYS A 33 -3.51 17.86 -13.31
N TYR A 34 -2.89 18.87 -13.90
CA TYR A 34 -1.99 19.80 -13.21
C TYR A 34 -2.33 21.24 -13.62
N GLY A 35 -2.61 22.10 -12.65
CA GLY A 35 -2.94 23.51 -12.92
C GLY A 35 -4.20 23.73 -13.77
N GLY A 36 -5.12 22.76 -13.81
CA GLY A 36 -6.36 22.84 -14.62
C GLY A 36 -6.27 22.11 -15.97
N GLU A 37 -5.06 21.90 -16.49
CA GLU A 37 -4.80 21.23 -17.77
C GLU A 37 -4.38 19.76 -17.58
N TYR A 38 -4.50 18.97 -18.65
CA TYR A 38 -4.01 17.59 -18.66
C TYR A 38 -2.62 17.50 -19.31
N ILE A 39 -1.66 16.91 -18.61
CA ILE A 39 -0.30 16.66 -19.10
C ILE A 39 0.01 15.17 -19.10
N PHE A 40 0.93 14.73 -19.96
CA PHE A 40 1.54 13.40 -19.88
C PHE A 40 2.78 13.48 -18.98
N ALA A 41 2.67 12.98 -17.76
CA ALA A 41 3.77 12.95 -16.81
C ALA A 41 4.37 11.54 -16.74
N LEU A 42 5.69 11.45 -16.58
CA LEU A 42 6.33 10.22 -16.16
C LEU A 42 6.02 10.00 -14.67
N VAL A 43 5.34 8.91 -14.37
CA VAL A 43 4.93 8.54 -13.01
C VAL A 43 5.67 7.27 -12.61
N GLU A 44 6.18 7.28 -11.39
CA GLU A 44 6.79 6.15 -10.72
C GLU A 44 5.85 5.64 -9.62
N GLU A 45 5.40 4.39 -9.74
CA GLU A 45 4.50 3.75 -8.78
C GLU A 45 5.18 2.55 -8.11
N ARG A 46 5.04 2.48 -6.79
CA ARG A 46 5.59 1.40 -5.96
C ARG A 46 4.49 0.86 -5.07
N VAL A 47 4.18 -0.41 -5.19
CA VAL A 47 3.12 -1.07 -4.40
C VAL A 47 3.73 -2.18 -3.56
N LEU A 48 3.39 -2.21 -2.27
CA LEU A 48 3.70 -3.29 -1.35
C LEU A 48 2.44 -4.13 -1.11
N CYS A 49 2.53 -5.43 -1.36
CA CYS A 49 1.41 -6.35 -1.20
C CYS A 49 1.63 -7.20 0.05
N PHE A 50 0.74 -7.07 1.02
CA PHE A 50 0.76 -7.83 2.27
C PHE A 50 -0.27 -8.96 2.26
N GLU A 51 -0.10 -9.94 3.13
CA GLU A 51 -1.14 -10.93 3.38
C GLU A 51 -2.43 -10.24 3.85
N TYR A 52 -3.57 -10.85 3.51
CA TYR A 52 -4.86 -10.34 3.93
C TYR A 52 -5.11 -10.66 5.40
N LEU A 53 -5.39 -9.64 6.21
CA LEU A 53 -5.79 -9.80 7.61
C LEU A 53 -7.30 -9.69 7.75
N GLN A 54 -7.93 -10.81 8.13
CA GLN A 54 -9.35 -10.83 8.45
C GLN A 54 -9.62 -10.02 9.73
N GLY A 55 -10.71 -9.26 9.75
CA GLY A 55 -11.09 -8.39 10.87
C GLY A 55 -10.63 -6.93 10.72
N GLY A 56 -9.68 -6.65 9.82
CA GLY A 56 -9.19 -5.28 9.60
C GLY A 56 -8.31 -4.77 10.75
N SER A 57 -8.18 -3.44 10.86
CA SER A 57 -7.26 -2.81 11.81
C SER A 57 -7.78 -2.87 13.25
N LEU A 58 -6.87 -2.78 14.22
CA LEU A 58 -7.25 -2.66 15.64
C LEU A 58 -8.14 -1.44 15.89
N ASP A 59 -7.93 -0.34 15.17
CA ASP A 59 -8.73 0.87 15.24
C ASP A 59 -10.22 0.59 15.04
N ASN A 60 -10.57 -0.22 14.02
CA ASN A 60 -11.96 -0.62 13.74
C ASN A 60 -12.59 -1.37 14.94
N HIS A 61 -11.79 -2.19 15.63
CA HIS A 61 -12.28 -2.98 16.76
C HIS A 61 -12.46 -2.13 18.02
N ILE A 62 -11.72 -1.02 18.15
CA ILE A 62 -11.81 -0.11 19.28
C ILE A 62 -12.93 0.92 19.06
N SER A 63 -13.12 1.39 17.83
CA SER A 63 -14.16 2.36 17.49
C SER A 63 -15.57 1.78 17.49
N GLY A 64 -15.71 0.45 17.45
CA GLY A 64 -17.01 -0.24 17.37
C GLY A 64 -17.62 -0.22 15.96
N ASP A 65 -16.85 0.22 14.95
CA ASP A 65 -17.26 0.12 13.55
C ASP A 65 -16.98 -1.30 13.05
N GLU A 66 -18.05 -2.09 12.86
CA GLU A 66 -17.98 -3.38 12.16
C GLU A 66 -17.61 -3.13 10.69
N GLY A 67 -16.30 -3.11 10.43
CA GLY A 67 -15.67 -2.52 9.27
C GLY A 67 -16.08 -3.14 7.92
N TYR A 68 -16.63 -2.31 7.04
CA TYR A 68 -16.44 -2.50 5.62
C TYR A 68 -14.93 -2.34 5.33
N SER A 69 -14.26 -3.41 4.90
CA SER A 69 -12.88 -3.37 4.42
C SER A 69 -12.77 -2.39 3.25
N LYS A 70 -12.44 -1.13 3.53
CA LYS A 70 -11.77 -0.29 2.53
C LYS A 70 -10.41 -0.93 2.33
N CYS A 71 -10.24 -1.65 1.23
CA CYS A 71 -8.91 -1.87 0.66
C CYS A 71 -8.23 -0.51 0.62
N ALA A 72 -7.24 -0.31 1.48
CA ALA A 72 -6.36 0.84 1.38
C ALA A 72 -5.61 0.68 0.06
N TYR A 73 -6.16 1.27 -1.01
CA TYR A 73 -5.34 1.72 -2.12
C TYR A 73 -4.39 2.73 -1.49
N MET A 74 -3.19 2.27 -1.11
CA MET A 74 -2.09 3.18 -0.87
C MET A 74 -1.73 3.74 -2.25
N SER A 75 -2.41 4.83 -2.62
CA SER A 75 -2.05 5.73 -3.72
C SER A 75 -1.06 6.77 -3.23
#